data_AF-A0A2V9I211-F1
#
_entry.id   AF-A0A2V9I211-F1
#
_cell.length_a   1.000
_cell.length_b   1.000
_cell.length_c   1.000
_cell.angle_alpha   90.00
_cell.angle_beta   90.00
_cell.angle_gamma   90.00
#
_symmetry.space_group_name_H-M   'P 1'
#
loop_
_entity.id
_entity.type
_entity.pdbx_description
1 polymer ?
#
loop_
_entity_poly.entity_id
_entity_poly.type
_entity_poly.pdbx_seq_one_letter_code
_entity_poly.pdbx_strand_id
1 'polypeptide(L)'
;MARPWLERALLLNPGLLEAQMELVDIRYRERLGRAYRRLGNVAPISQYQAVAALPDNERFELLGNFAVSTYREGEGAAQYDNLKHIVRSARQRSKRYAEDLLNLAPRFREHPDYGAAIYKANMVLASLAFRDGDRQAAVRYMQKAAKAPASEELRYSRSIASWGLLKELLNAGERESVIEFLEKMARMNVARRDYLRDSAAAIRGGQMPTFDRRPYW
;
A
#
# COMPACT_ATOMS: atom_id res chain seq x y z
N MET A 1 -1.07 15.95 18.94
CA MET A 1 -0.19 17.02 19.44
C MET A 1 1.22 17.02 18.84
N ALA A 2 1.74 15.94 18.25
CA ALA A 2 3.13 15.90 17.74
C ALA A 2 3.39 16.68 16.42
N ARG A 3 2.38 16.86 15.55
CA ARG A 3 2.56 17.37 14.18
C ARG A 3 3.24 18.76 14.08
N PRO A 4 2.81 19.80 14.80
CA PRO A 4 3.45 21.13 14.69
C PRO A 4 4.94 21.11 15.09
N TRP A 5 5.30 20.26 16.05
CA TRP A 5 6.70 20.08 16.48
C TRP A 5 7.56 19.42 15.40
N LEU A 6 7.01 18.41 14.72
CA LEU A 6 7.69 17.75 13.59
C LEU A 6 7.85 18.71 12.41
N GLU A 7 6.81 19.48 12.08
CA GLU A 7 6.88 20.51 11.04
C GLU A 7 7.94 21.57 11.38
N ARG A 8 8.01 22.02 12.64
CA ARG A 8 9.05 22.94 13.10
C ARG A 8 10.44 22.33 13.04
N ALA A 9 10.61 21.07 13.42
CA ALA A 9 11.89 20.37 13.33
C ALA A 9 12.37 20.27 11.87
N LEU A 10 11.46 20.01 10.93
CA LEU A 10 11.77 19.95 9.49
C LEU A 10 12.08 21.31 8.87
N LEU A 11 11.53 22.41 9.40
CA LEU A 11 11.95 23.75 9.01
C LEU A 11 13.40 24.05 9.41
N LEU A 12 13.85 23.52 10.56
CA LEU A 12 15.22 23.72 11.06
C LEU A 12 16.22 22.72 10.44
N ASN A 13 15.77 21.49 10.20
CA ASN A 13 16.55 20.43 9.58
C ASN A 13 15.66 19.62 8.61
N PRO A 14 15.59 20.02 7.33
CA PRO A 14 14.76 19.34 6.33
C PRO A 14 15.14 17.87 6.08
N GLY A 15 16.39 17.50 6.41
CA GLY A 15 16.93 16.15 6.26
C GLY A 15 16.63 15.20 7.42
N LEU A 16 15.91 15.64 8.46
CA LEU A 16 15.59 14.81 9.62
C LEU A 16 14.61 13.69 9.24
N LEU A 17 15.16 12.52 8.91
CA LEU A 17 14.43 11.39 8.32
C LEU A 17 13.30 10.89 9.23
N GLU A 18 13.56 10.74 10.52
CA GLU A 18 12.56 10.29 11.51
C GLU A 18 11.35 11.22 11.53
N ALA A 19 11.57 12.54 11.44
CA ALA A 19 10.48 13.50 11.42
C ALA A 19 9.66 13.43 10.13
N GLN A 20 10.30 13.22 8.96
CA GLN A 20 9.60 12.98 7.70
C GLN A 20 8.72 11.72 7.78
N MET A 21 9.28 10.62 8.31
CA MET A 21 8.58 9.34 8.45
C MET A 21 7.35 9.47 9.36
N GLU A 22 7.52 10.06 10.55
CA GLU A 22 6.41 10.26 11.50
C GLU A 22 5.33 11.19 10.94
N LEU A 23 5.72 12.22 10.19
CA LEU A 23 4.76 13.14 9.58
C LEU A 23 3.91 12.45 8.49
N VAL A 24 4.53 11.60 7.66
CA VAL A 24 3.80 10.77 6.68
C VAL A 24 2.81 9.84 7.39
N ASP A 25 3.22 9.16 8.46
CA ASP A 25 2.34 8.25 9.21
C ASP A 25 1.18 9.01 9.88
N ILE A 26 1.42 10.20 10.44
CA ILE A 26 0.37 11.07 10.98
C ILE A 26 -0.62 11.47 9.89
N ARG A 27 -0.13 11.98 8.74
CA ARG A 27 -0.98 12.41 7.62
C ARG A 27 -1.82 11.25 7.08
N TYR A 28 -1.25 10.06 6.98
CA TYR A 28 -1.96 8.85 6.60
C TYR A 28 -3.11 8.54 7.56
N ARG A 29 -2.83 8.49 8.88
CA ARG A 29 -3.85 8.23 9.92
C ARG A 29 -4.93 9.32 9.95
N GLU A 30 -4.57 10.58 9.78
CA GLU A 30 -5.53 11.69 9.75
C GLU A 30 -6.46 11.59 8.54
N ARG A 31 -5.93 11.28 7.34
CA ARG A 31 -6.73 11.07 6.12
C ARG A 31 -7.72 9.93 6.30
N LEU A 32 -7.24 8.76 6.74
CA LEU A 32 -8.09 7.60 7.03
C LEU A 32 -9.13 7.89 8.11
N GLY A 33 -8.74 8.56 9.19
CA GLY A 33 -9.66 8.94 10.26
C GLY A 33 -10.76 9.89 9.79
N ARG A 34 -10.44 10.87 8.94
CA ARG A 34 -11.46 11.74 8.31
C ARG A 34 -12.40 10.93 7.41
N ALA A 35 -11.85 10.03 6.61
CA ALA A 35 -12.63 9.14 5.74
C ALA A 35 -13.61 8.29 6.53
N TYR A 36 -13.13 7.58 7.56
CA TYR A 36 -13.94 6.71 8.39
C TYR A 36 -14.97 7.49 9.20
N ARG A 37 -14.67 8.72 9.66
CA ARG A 37 -15.69 9.56 10.30
C ARG A 37 -16.80 9.94 9.32
N ARG A 38 -16.46 10.25 8.07
CA ARG A 38 -17.45 10.60 7.02
C ARG A 38 -18.32 9.41 6.63
N LEU A 39 -17.75 8.20 6.69
CA LEU A 39 -18.45 6.95 6.37
C LEU A 39 -18.91 6.15 7.61
N GLY A 40 -18.76 6.71 8.82
CA GLY A 40 -18.88 5.96 10.08
C GLY A 40 -20.27 5.41 10.36
N ASN A 41 -21.29 6.02 9.76
CA ASN A 41 -22.68 5.57 9.84
C ASN A 41 -23.09 4.63 8.69
N VAL A 42 -22.17 4.32 7.76
CA VAL A 42 -22.44 3.46 6.61
C VAL A 42 -22.02 2.03 6.94
N ALA A 43 -22.98 1.10 6.85
CA ALA A 43 -22.71 -0.33 7.03
C ALA A 43 -21.56 -0.78 6.12
N PRO A 44 -20.63 -1.66 6.56
CA PRO A 44 -19.46 -2.06 5.77
C PRO A 44 -19.78 -2.52 4.36
N ILE A 45 -20.90 -3.22 4.16
CA ILE A 45 -21.32 -3.70 2.84
C ILE A 45 -21.74 -2.56 1.89
N SER A 46 -22.22 -1.45 2.45
CA SER A 46 -22.66 -0.25 1.74
C SER A 46 -21.56 0.81 1.61
N GLN A 47 -20.42 0.63 2.29
CA GLN A 47 -19.31 1.60 2.24
C GLN A 47 -18.80 1.83 0.80
N TYR A 48 -18.81 0.79 -0.04
CA TYR A 48 -18.40 0.95 -1.44
C TYR A 48 -19.30 1.93 -2.19
N GLN A 49 -20.63 1.80 -2.03
CA GLN A 49 -21.59 2.71 -2.68
C GLN A 49 -21.45 4.14 -2.16
N ALA A 50 -21.24 4.30 -0.85
CA ALA A 50 -21.03 5.62 -0.26
C ALA A 50 -19.76 6.28 -0.79
N VAL A 51 -18.64 5.55 -0.92
CA VAL A 51 -17.41 6.06 -1.55
C VAL A 51 -17.65 6.36 -3.02
N ALA A 52 -18.33 5.49 -3.76
CA ALA A 52 -18.59 5.68 -5.19
C ALA A 52 -19.44 6.93 -5.49
N ALA A 53 -20.28 7.36 -4.54
CA ALA A 53 -21.12 8.56 -4.65
C ALA A 53 -20.38 9.87 -4.30
N LEU A 54 -19.13 9.81 -3.82
CA LEU A 54 -18.36 11.00 -3.48
C LEU A 54 -17.85 11.72 -4.75
N PRO A 55 -17.58 13.03 -4.66
CA PRO A 55 -16.85 13.76 -5.69
C PRO A 55 -15.48 13.13 -6.00
N ASP A 56 -15.01 13.27 -7.25
CA ASP A 56 -13.80 12.61 -7.72
C ASP A 56 -12.55 12.92 -6.87
N ASN A 57 -12.40 14.14 -6.36
CA ASN A 57 -11.29 14.51 -5.48
C ASN A 57 -11.32 13.71 -4.17
N GLU A 58 -12.49 13.61 -3.54
CA GLU A 58 -12.66 12.80 -2.33
C GLU A 58 -12.44 11.32 -2.64
N ARG A 59 -12.99 10.80 -3.74
CA ARG A 59 -12.76 9.41 -4.17
C ARG A 59 -11.28 9.13 -4.34
N PHE A 60 -10.55 10.00 -5.03
CA PHE A 60 -9.13 9.84 -5.28
C PHE A 60 -8.32 9.72 -3.98
N GLU A 61 -8.60 10.56 -2.98
CA GLU A 61 -7.93 10.50 -1.67
C GLU A 61 -8.24 9.23 -0.87
N LEU A 62 -9.43 8.65 -1.07
CA LEU A 62 -9.96 7.58 -0.22
C LEU A 62 -9.76 6.18 -0.78
N LEU A 63 -9.97 5.98 -2.08
CA LEU A 63 -10.04 4.66 -2.72
C LEU A 63 -8.80 3.81 -2.41
N GLY A 64 -7.60 4.40 -2.44
CA GLY A 64 -6.35 3.67 -2.21
C GLY A 64 -6.22 3.16 -0.77
N ASN A 65 -6.69 3.95 0.19
CA ASN A 65 -6.66 3.57 1.60
C ASN A 65 -7.72 2.51 1.90
N PHE A 66 -8.90 2.60 1.29
CA PHE A 66 -9.95 1.57 1.40
C PHE A 66 -9.57 0.26 0.70
N ALA A 67 -8.95 0.32 -0.47
CA ALA A 67 -8.43 -0.87 -1.15
C ALA A 67 -7.50 -1.66 -0.22
N VAL A 68 -6.58 -0.94 0.44
CA VAL A 68 -5.60 -1.52 1.35
C VAL A 68 -6.23 -2.01 2.65
N SER A 69 -7.06 -1.20 3.33
CA SER A 69 -7.65 -1.58 4.62
C SER A 69 -8.65 -2.73 4.48
N THR A 70 -9.47 -2.73 3.43
CA THR A 70 -10.40 -3.82 3.15
C THR A 70 -9.68 -5.10 2.72
N TYR A 71 -8.56 -5.03 2.00
CA TYR A 71 -7.75 -6.23 1.73
C TYR A 71 -7.26 -6.88 3.03
N ARG A 72 -6.76 -6.06 3.97
CA ARG A 72 -6.27 -6.55 5.28
C ARG A 72 -7.36 -7.15 6.15
N GLU A 73 -8.55 -6.57 6.14
CA GLU A 73 -9.73 -7.15 6.80
C GLU A 73 -9.94 -8.60 6.31
N GLY A 74 -9.88 -8.81 4.99
CA GLY A 74 -10.00 -10.13 4.39
C GLY A 74 -8.88 -11.09 4.81
N GLU A 75 -7.62 -10.63 4.82
CA GLU A 75 -6.48 -11.45 5.23
C GLU A 75 -6.53 -11.82 6.71
N GLY A 76 -6.95 -10.90 7.59
CA GLY A 76 -7.14 -11.17 9.01
C GLY A 76 -8.26 -12.17 9.29
N ALA A 77 -9.30 -12.18 8.45
CA ALA A 77 -10.39 -13.15 8.53
C ALA A 77 -10.03 -14.52 7.92
N ALA A 78 -8.98 -14.62 7.09
CA ALA A 78 -8.67 -15.81 6.30
C ALA A 78 -8.31 -17.04 7.15
N GLN A 79 -7.87 -16.84 8.39
CA GLN A 79 -7.53 -17.92 9.32
C GLN A 79 -8.77 -18.58 9.99
N TYR A 80 -9.97 -18.03 9.79
CA TYR A 80 -11.19 -18.51 10.44
C TYR A 80 -12.19 -19.08 9.42
N ASP A 81 -12.51 -20.37 9.56
CA ASP A 81 -13.40 -21.06 8.61
C ASP A 81 -14.81 -20.46 8.53
N ASN A 82 -15.34 -19.97 9.65
CA ASN A 82 -16.66 -19.32 9.71
C ASN A 82 -16.69 -17.92 9.07
N LEU A 83 -15.53 -17.32 8.77
CA LEU A 83 -15.43 -15.98 8.21
C LEU A 83 -15.14 -15.94 6.69
N LYS A 84 -15.25 -17.07 5.98
CA LYS A 84 -15.05 -17.15 4.52
C LYS A 84 -15.89 -16.14 3.73
N HIS A 85 -17.09 -15.80 4.21
CA HIS A 85 -17.95 -14.80 3.60
C HIS A 85 -17.36 -13.37 3.69
N ILE A 86 -16.70 -13.03 4.81
CA ILE A 86 -15.96 -11.78 4.99
C ILE A 86 -14.79 -11.74 4.03
N VAL A 87 -14.01 -12.81 3.93
CA VAL A 87 -12.87 -12.91 2.99
C VAL A 87 -13.31 -12.61 1.56
N ARG A 88 -14.40 -13.27 1.09
CA ARG A 88 -14.93 -13.03 -0.27
C ARG A 88 -15.38 -11.58 -0.48
N SER A 89 -16.14 -11.03 0.47
CA SER A 89 -16.62 -9.64 0.40
C SER A 89 -15.47 -8.64 0.39
N ALA A 90 -14.48 -8.83 1.27
CA ALA A 90 -13.28 -8.02 1.36
C ALA A 90 -12.46 -8.05 0.06
N ARG A 91 -12.24 -9.22 -0.53
CA ARG A 91 -11.55 -9.34 -1.83
C ARG A 91 -12.29 -8.59 -2.94
N GLN A 92 -13.60 -8.73 -3.02
CA GLN A 92 -14.40 -8.04 -4.03
C GLN A 92 -14.35 -6.51 -3.87
N ARG A 93 -14.54 -6.00 -2.65
CA ARG A 93 -14.50 -4.56 -2.37
C ARG A 93 -13.12 -3.97 -2.61
N SER A 94 -12.06 -4.61 -2.09
CA SER A 94 -10.68 -4.13 -2.28
C SER A 94 -10.28 -4.10 -3.76
N LYS A 95 -10.70 -5.10 -4.55
CA LYS A 95 -10.52 -5.11 -6.01
C LYS A 95 -11.17 -3.89 -6.66
N ARG A 96 -12.47 -3.66 -6.39
CA ARG A 96 -13.21 -2.53 -6.97
C ARG A 96 -12.59 -1.19 -6.61
N TYR A 97 -12.22 -1.00 -5.35
CA TYR A 97 -11.55 0.24 -4.91
C TYR A 97 -10.23 0.47 -5.65
N ALA A 98 -9.42 -0.58 -5.84
CA ALA A 98 -8.16 -0.48 -6.56
C ALA A 98 -8.35 -0.18 -8.05
N GLU A 99 -9.29 -0.87 -8.72
CA GLU A 99 -9.62 -0.66 -10.14
C GLU A 99 -10.18 0.74 -10.37
N ASP A 100 -11.12 1.19 -9.54
CA ASP A 100 -11.68 2.55 -9.59
C ASP A 100 -10.61 3.61 -9.40
N LEU A 101 -9.66 3.38 -8.50
CA LEU A 101 -8.55 4.30 -8.30
C LEU A 101 -7.67 4.40 -9.54
N LEU A 102 -7.31 3.27 -10.16
CA LEU A 102 -6.50 3.28 -11.38
C LEU A 102 -7.23 3.93 -12.56
N ASN A 103 -8.55 3.78 -12.64
CA ASN A 103 -9.37 4.46 -13.65
C ASN A 103 -9.45 5.98 -13.41
N LEU A 104 -9.49 6.40 -12.15
CA LEU A 104 -9.62 7.81 -11.77
C LEU A 104 -8.27 8.56 -11.78
N ALA A 105 -7.19 7.88 -11.42
CA ALA A 105 -5.87 8.48 -11.21
C ALA A 105 -5.32 9.33 -12.38
N PRO A 106 -5.56 9.02 -13.68
CA PRO A 106 -5.12 9.86 -14.79
C PRO A 106 -5.60 11.32 -14.73
N ARG A 107 -6.68 11.60 -13.98
CA ARG A 107 -7.22 12.96 -13.78
C ARG A 107 -6.49 13.74 -12.67
N PHE A 108 -5.61 13.08 -11.93
CA PHE A 108 -4.93 13.61 -10.75
C PHE A 108 -3.40 13.49 -10.87
N ARG A 109 -2.85 13.57 -12.09
CA ARG A 109 -1.39 13.42 -12.34
C ARG A 109 -0.53 14.41 -11.56
N GLU A 110 -1.05 15.61 -11.31
CA GLU A 110 -0.36 16.67 -10.56
C GLU A 110 -0.63 16.59 -9.05
N HIS A 111 -1.50 15.68 -8.62
CA HIS A 111 -1.80 15.54 -7.20
C HIS A 111 -0.57 14.97 -6.45
N PRO A 112 -0.18 15.52 -5.28
CA PRO A 112 0.99 15.07 -4.52
C PRO A 112 1.01 13.57 -4.20
N ASP A 113 -0.19 12.98 -4.03
CA ASP A 113 -0.37 11.55 -3.74
C ASP A 113 -0.48 10.64 -4.98
N TYR A 114 -0.35 11.17 -6.20
CA TYR A 114 -0.50 10.40 -7.44
C TYR A 114 0.33 9.11 -7.45
N GLY A 115 1.61 9.22 -7.10
CA GLY A 115 2.49 8.06 -6.96
C GLY A 115 1.97 7.02 -5.97
N ALA A 116 1.57 7.46 -4.77
CA ALA A 116 1.07 6.58 -3.72
C ALA A 116 -0.23 5.88 -4.13
N ALA A 117 -1.12 6.59 -4.83
CA ALA A 117 -2.38 6.05 -5.34
C ALA A 117 -2.14 4.89 -6.32
N ILE A 118 -1.29 5.11 -7.34
CA ILE A 118 -0.93 4.08 -8.32
C ILE A 118 -0.26 2.88 -7.63
N TYR A 119 0.67 3.15 -6.71
CA TYR A 119 1.36 2.10 -5.96
C TYR A 119 0.38 1.23 -5.16
N LYS A 120 -0.46 1.83 -4.31
CA LYS A 120 -1.41 1.11 -3.44
C LYS A 120 -2.36 0.23 -4.23
N ALA A 121 -2.98 0.78 -5.28
CA ALA A 121 -3.93 0.03 -6.10
C ALA A 121 -3.27 -1.19 -6.74
N ASN A 122 -2.09 -1.01 -7.35
CA ASN A 122 -1.38 -2.11 -7.98
C ASN A 122 -0.89 -3.15 -6.96
N MET A 123 -0.47 -2.76 -5.75
CA MET A 123 -0.09 -3.73 -4.72
C MET A 123 -1.28 -4.59 -4.24
N VAL A 124 -2.46 -3.98 -4.08
CA VAL A 124 -3.69 -4.72 -3.74
C VAL A 124 -4.06 -5.69 -4.87
N LEU A 125 -4.03 -5.22 -6.12
CA LEU A 125 -4.32 -6.08 -7.28
C LEU A 125 -3.30 -7.21 -7.45
N ALA A 126 -2.03 -6.97 -7.13
CA ALA A 126 -0.99 -7.99 -7.12
C ALA A 126 -1.29 -9.09 -6.10
N SER A 127 -1.62 -8.69 -4.87
CA SER A 127 -2.02 -9.61 -3.81
C SER A 127 -3.27 -10.41 -4.16
N LEU A 128 -4.31 -9.77 -4.68
CA LEU A 128 -5.54 -10.46 -5.09
C LEU A 128 -5.29 -11.45 -6.24
N ALA A 129 -4.53 -11.04 -7.25
CA ALA A 129 -4.16 -11.92 -8.37
C ALA A 129 -3.42 -13.17 -7.89
N PHE A 130 -2.49 -13.03 -6.93
CA PHE A 130 -1.80 -14.17 -6.35
C PHE A 130 -2.77 -15.10 -5.61
N ARG A 131 -3.70 -14.54 -4.83
CA ARG A 131 -4.74 -15.30 -4.12
C ARG A 131 -5.71 -16.03 -5.05
N ASP A 132 -5.89 -15.52 -6.27
CA ASP A 132 -6.71 -16.15 -7.32
C ASP A 132 -5.90 -17.18 -8.14
N GLY A 133 -4.62 -17.41 -7.81
CA GLY A 133 -3.74 -18.36 -8.50
C GLY A 133 -3.07 -17.80 -9.76
N ASP A 134 -3.34 -16.54 -10.13
CA ASP A 134 -2.69 -15.89 -11.27
C ASP A 134 -1.37 -15.24 -10.84
N ARG A 135 -0.34 -16.09 -10.72
CA ARG A 135 1.03 -15.68 -10.37
C ARG A 135 1.58 -14.64 -11.35
N GLN A 136 1.29 -14.78 -12.65
CA GLN A 136 1.80 -13.86 -13.65
C GLN A 136 1.16 -12.47 -13.51
N ALA A 137 -0.16 -12.39 -13.27
CA ALA A 137 -0.81 -11.12 -12.96
C ALA A 137 -0.27 -10.49 -11.69
N ALA A 138 -0.01 -11.29 -10.64
CA ALA A 138 0.58 -10.80 -9.41
C ALA A 138 1.92 -10.09 -9.65
N VAL A 139 2.83 -10.72 -10.41
CA VAL A 139 4.11 -10.13 -10.80
C VAL A 139 3.90 -8.86 -11.64
N ARG A 140 3.03 -8.89 -12.64
CA ARG A 140 2.74 -7.72 -13.49
C ARG A 140 2.26 -6.52 -12.68
N TYR A 141 1.33 -6.73 -11.75
CA TYR A 141 0.82 -5.66 -10.89
C TYR A 141 1.88 -5.17 -9.90
N MET A 142 2.66 -6.06 -9.28
CA MET A 142 3.78 -5.67 -8.42
C MET A 142 4.79 -4.79 -9.16
N GLN A 143 5.15 -5.15 -10.40
CA GLN A 143 6.04 -4.36 -11.23
C GLN A 143 5.43 -3.00 -11.63
N LYS A 144 4.12 -2.93 -11.87
CA LYS A 144 3.42 -1.65 -12.08
C LYS A 144 3.49 -0.77 -10.84
N ALA A 145 3.32 -1.34 -9.64
CA ALA A 145 3.48 -0.59 -8.39
C ALA A 145 4.90 0.00 -8.26
N ALA A 146 5.94 -0.77 -8.56
CA ALA A 146 7.33 -0.28 -8.54
C ALA A 146 7.66 0.76 -9.62
N LYS A 147 6.78 0.96 -10.62
CA LYS A 147 6.90 2.01 -11.64
C LYS A 147 6.11 3.27 -11.30
N ALA A 148 5.41 3.30 -10.16
CA ALA A 148 4.69 4.49 -9.73
C ALA A 148 5.65 5.69 -9.58
N PRO A 149 5.22 6.91 -9.96
CA PRO A 149 6.01 8.11 -9.71
C PRO A 149 6.32 8.28 -8.21
N ALA A 150 7.44 8.95 -7.90
CA ALA A 150 7.75 9.26 -6.52
C ALA A 150 6.67 10.16 -5.90
N SER A 151 6.31 9.87 -4.66
CA SER A 151 5.51 10.74 -3.80
C SER A 151 6.15 10.80 -2.42
N GLU A 152 5.79 11.80 -1.62
CA GLU A 152 6.30 11.92 -0.25
C GLU A 152 6.03 10.65 0.56
N GLU A 153 4.82 10.09 0.43
CA GLU A 153 4.45 8.83 1.08
C GLU A 153 5.36 7.67 0.62
N LEU A 154 5.65 7.54 -0.68
CA LEU A 154 6.54 6.46 -1.16
C LEU A 154 8.00 6.67 -0.78
N ARG A 155 8.44 7.92 -0.56
CA ARG A 155 9.81 8.24 -0.13
C ARG A 155 10.05 7.93 1.34
N TYR A 156 9.06 8.18 2.20
CA TYR A 156 9.26 8.18 3.65
C TYR A 156 8.40 7.16 4.42
N SER A 157 7.45 6.47 3.77
CA SER A 157 6.69 5.43 4.45
C SER A 157 7.58 4.29 4.93
N ARG A 158 7.32 3.84 6.16
CA ARG A 158 7.93 2.65 6.77
C ARG A 158 7.39 1.35 6.19
N SER A 159 6.25 1.40 5.52
CA SER A 159 5.55 0.28 4.92
C SER A 159 5.29 0.52 3.44
N ILE A 160 6.17 -0.03 2.61
CA ILE A 160 6.14 0.09 1.15
C ILE A 160 6.35 -1.26 0.47
N ALA A 161 6.02 -2.35 1.14
CA ALA A 161 6.09 -3.68 0.56
C ALA A 161 5.11 -4.61 1.27
N SER A 162 4.42 -5.46 0.49
CA SER A 162 3.58 -6.50 1.06
C SER A 162 4.49 -7.67 1.36
N TRP A 163 5.12 -7.68 2.52
CA TRP A 163 6.08 -8.73 2.87
C TRP A 163 5.47 -10.13 2.77
N GLY A 164 4.16 -10.27 3.06
CA GLY A 164 3.40 -11.48 2.80
C GLY A 164 3.42 -11.88 1.32
N LEU A 165 3.01 -10.98 0.43
CA LEU A 165 3.04 -11.22 -1.02
C LEU A 165 4.46 -11.51 -1.53
N LEU A 166 5.47 -10.75 -1.11
CA LEU A 166 6.84 -10.95 -1.58
C LEU A 166 7.37 -12.32 -1.15
N LYS A 167 7.10 -12.74 0.09
CA LYS A 167 7.43 -14.08 0.56
C LYS A 167 6.71 -15.16 -0.25
N GLU A 168 5.44 -14.96 -0.53
CA GLU A 168 4.63 -15.89 -1.32
C GLU A 168 5.15 -16.03 -2.76
N LEU A 169 5.50 -14.91 -3.40
CA LEU A 169 6.11 -14.89 -4.73
C LEU A 169 7.49 -15.58 -4.75
N LEU A 170 8.32 -15.35 -3.73
CA LEU A 170 9.62 -16.04 -3.59
C LEU A 170 9.44 -17.55 -3.45
N ASN A 171 8.49 -18.00 -2.61
CA ASN A 171 8.16 -19.42 -2.47
C ASN A 171 7.62 -20.02 -3.78
N ALA A 172 6.97 -19.21 -4.62
CA ALA A 172 6.48 -19.61 -5.92
C ALA A 172 7.54 -19.53 -7.04
N GLY A 173 8.80 -19.22 -6.71
CA GLY A 173 9.94 -19.18 -7.63
C GLY A 173 10.17 -17.84 -8.34
N GLU A 174 9.41 -16.79 -8.01
CA GLU A 174 9.47 -15.47 -8.68
C GLU A 174 10.61 -14.59 -8.12
N ARG A 175 11.82 -15.13 -8.10
CA ARG A 175 12.97 -14.55 -7.41
C ARG A 175 13.46 -13.26 -8.06
N GLU A 176 13.68 -13.28 -9.37
CA GLU A 176 14.19 -12.15 -10.16
C GLU A 176 13.19 -10.99 -10.12
N SER A 177 11.90 -11.31 -10.25
CA SER A 177 10.79 -10.35 -10.18
C SER A 177 10.75 -9.62 -8.84
N VAL A 178 10.95 -10.33 -7.73
CA VAL A 178 10.98 -9.73 -6.38
C VAL A 178 12.24 -8.90 -6.16
N ILE A 179 13.42 -9.36 -6.62
CA ILE A 179 14.67 -8.58 -6.59
C ILE A 179 14.48 -7.25 -7.33
N GLU A 180 13.96 -7.29 -8.57
CA GLU A 180 13.74 -6.11 -9.39
C GLU A 180 12.80 -5.10 -8.71
N PHE A 181 11.72 -5.61 -8.08
CA PHE A 181 10.81 -4.79 -7.29
C PHE A 181 11.53 -4.09 -6.14
N LEU A 182 12.28 -4.84 -5.32
CA LEU A 182 12.97 -4.29 -4.15
C LEU A 182 13.99 -3.23 -4.53
N GLU A 183 14.74 -3.43 -5.61
CA GLU A 183 15.73 -2.46 -6.08
C GLU A 183 15.10 -1.17 -6.61
N LYS A 184 13.98 -1.28 -7.34
CA LYS A 184 13.21 -0.10 -7.76
C LYS A 184 12.70 0.67 -6.56
N MET A 185 12.13 -0.04 -5.58
CA MET A 185 11.65 0.59 -4.36
C MET A 185 12.79 1.22 -3.56
N ALA A 186 13.99 0.61 -3.50
CA ALA A 186 15.15 1.17 -2.80
C ALA A 186 15.66 2.49 -3.41
N ARG A 187 15.51 2.68 -4.73
CA ARG A 187 15.84 3.95 -5.37
C ARG A 187 14.90 5.08 -4.94
N MET A 188 13.62 4.76 -4.71
CA MET A 188 12.58 5.71 -4.37
C MET A 188 12.45 5.97 -2.87
N ASN A 189 12.45 4.92 -2.05
CA ASN A 189 12.17 5.00 -0.63
C ASN A 189 13.45 5.23 0.16
N VAL A 190 13.57 6.44 0.71
CA VAL A 190 14.71 6.86 1.52
C VAL A 190 14.66 6.18 2.90
N ALA A 191 13.48 6.05 3.49
CA ALA A 191 13.28 5.52 4.83
C ALA A 191 13.71 4.04 5.01
N ARG A 192 13.69 3.26 3.94
CA ARG A 192 13.94 1.81 3.93
C ARG A 192 14.96 1.40 2.87
N ARG A 193 15.69 2.36 2.28
CA ARG A 193 16.61 2.12 1.16
C ARG A 193 17.55 0.95 1.41
N ASP A 194 18.24 0.98 2.54
CA ASP A 194 19.28 0.00 2.84
C ASP A 194 18.65 -1.37 3.13
N TYR A 195 17.58 -1.39 3.94
CA TYR A 195 16.81 -2.61 4.19
C TYR A 195 16.31 -3.29 2.90
N LEU A 196 15.85 -2.52 1.91
CA LEU A 196 15.40 -3.06 0.61
C LEU A 196 16.56 -3.60 -0.22
N ARG A 197 17.71 -2.92 -0.22
CA ARG A 197 18.93 -3.37 -0.90
C ARG A 197 19.47 -4.65 -0.28
N ASP A 198 19.53 -4.69 1.04
CA ASP A 198 19.99 -5.86 1.81
C ASP A 198 19.05 -7.04 1.56
N SER A 199 17.74 -6.81 1.53
CA SER A 199 16.76 -7.83 1.18
C SER A 199 16.97 -8.37 -0.24
N ALA A 200 17.21 -7.49 -1.23
CA ALA A 200 17.51 -7.91 -2.60
C ALA A 200 18.81 -8.71 -2.69
N ALA A 201 19.86 -8.29 -1.95
CA ALA A 201 21.14 -8.99 -1.89
C ALA A 201 21.03 -10.36 -1.22
N ALA A 202 20.30 -10.46 -0.11
CA ALA A 202 20.00 -11.72 0.57
C ALA A 202 19.29 -12.69 -0.37
N ILE A 203 18.25 -12.22 -1.07
CA ILE A 203 17.56 -13.04 -2.07
C ILE A 203 18.55 -13.51 -3.12
N ARG A 204 19.40 -12.66 -3.72
CA ARG A 204 20.42 -13.11 -4.70
C ARG A 204 21.31 -14.22 -4.15
N GLY A 205 21.73 -14.11 -2.89
CA GLY A 205 22.56 -15.09 -2.20
C GLY A 205 21.86 -16.39 -1.79
N GLY A 206 20.57 -16.59 -2.11
CA GLY A 206 19.85 -17.82 -1.74
C GLY A 206 19.12 -17.74 -0.42
N GLN A 207 19.14 -16.59 0.24
CA GLN A 207 18.58 -16.41 1.57
C GLN A 207 17.19 -15.77 1.49
N MET A 208 16.28 -16.24 2.34
CA MET A 208 15.01 -15.56 2.54
C MET A 208 15.28 -14.33 3.43
N PRO A 209 14.90 -13.10 3.02
CA PRO A 209 15.05 -11.93 3.87
C PRO A 209 14.29 -12.09 5.18
N THR A 210 14.82 -11.47 6.23
CA THR A 210 14.07 -11.25 7.46
C THR A 210 12.99 -10.21 7.21
N PHE A 211 11.85 -10.67 6.70
CA PHE A 211 10.64 -9.88 6.69
C PHE A 211 10.30 -9.54 8.13
N ASP A 212 10.31 -8.25 8.48
CA ASP A 212 9.92 -7.81 9.82
C ASP A 212 8.57 -8.44 10.15
N ARG A 213 8.52 -9.21 11.25
CA ARG A 213 7.30 -9.88 11.73
C ARG A 213 6.24 -8.88 12.17
N ARG A 214 6.60 -7.60 12.32
CA ARG A 214 5.65 -6.55 12.64
C ARG A 214 4.79 -6.28 11.40
N PRO A 215 3.45 -6.45 11.50
CA PRO A 215 2.54 -6.11 10.43
C PRO A 215 2.47 -4.59 10.33
N TYR A 216 3.50 -3.95 9.77
CA TYR A 216 3.41 -2.55 9.42
C TYR A 216 2.90 -2.44 8.02
N TRP A 217 1.69 -1.91 7.98
CA TRP A 217 0.86 -1.64 6.86
C TRP A 217 -0.19 -0.72 7.45
#